data_AF-A0A7D5UZT6-F1
#
_entry.id   AF-A0A7D5UZT6-F1
#
_cell.length_a   1.000
_cell.length_b   1.000
_cell.length_c   1.000
_cell.angle_alpha   90.00
_cell.angle_beta   90.00
_cell.angle_gamma   90.00
#
_symmetry.space_group_name_H-M   'P 1'
#
loop_
_entity.id
_entity.type
_entity.pdbx_description
1 polymer ?
#
loop_
_entity_poly.entity_id
_entity_poly.type
_entity_poly.pdbx_seq_one_letter_code
_entity_poly.pdbx_strand_id
1 'polypeptide(L)'
;MLTTGGADGYIEGLGDAGLLQRIFIDEADMAITDALYRAKLTQLKGMTRFERPIMLLTATMPVTFERWFREELLANSAEIIRDRATKLNCRYELEQVKPGAGAV
;
A
#
# COMPACT_ATOMS: atom_id res chain seq x y z
N MET A 1 -11.07 -23.20 -19.16
CA MET A 1 -11.69 -23.54 -17.86
C MET A 1 -10.55 -23.71 -16.86
N LEU A 2 -10.14 -22.61 -16.22
CA LEU A 2 -9.14 -22.64 -15.16
C LEU A 2 -9.90 -22.45 -13.85
N THR A 3 -9.96 -23.49 -13.03
CA THR A 3 -10.38 -23.40 -11.64
C THR A 3 -9.26 -22.70 -10.85
N THR A 4 -9.36 -21.38 -10.69
CA THR A 4 -8.51 -20.56 -9.80
C THR A 4 -8.93 -20.80 -8.36
N GLY A 5 -8.44 -21.88 -7.76
CA GLY A 5 -8.54 -22.11 -6.32
C GLY A 5 -7.65 -21.13 -5.56
N GLY A 6 -8.16 -19.94 -5.26
CA GLY A 6 -7.45 -18.88 -4.52
C GLY A 6 -8.29 -17.62 -4.36
N ALA A 7 -7.74 -16.60 -3.70
CA ALA A 7 -8.40 -15.30 -3.48
C ALA A 7 -8.84 -14.64 -4.80
N ASP A 8 -8.04 -14.77 -5.86
CA ASP A 8 -8.35 -14.21 -7.18
C ASP A 8 -9.64 -14.79 -7.77
N GLY A 9 -9.84 -16.11 -7.72
CA GLY A 9 -11.06 -16.74 -8.24
C GLY A 9 -12.30 -16.37 -7.43
N TYR A 10 -12.14 -16.10 -6.13
CA TYR A 10 -13.22 -15.57 -5.30
C TYR A 10 -13.60 -14.14 -5.71
N ILE A 11 -12.61 -13.26 -5.93
CA ILE A 11 -12.84 -11.88 -6.35
C ILE A 11 -13.42 -11.83 -7.77
N GLU A 12 -12.94 -12.67 -8.68
CA GLU A 12 -13.50 -12.86 -10.02
C GLU A 12 -14.97 -13.28 -9.94
N GLY A 13 -15.29 -14.28 -9.11
CA GLY A 13 -16.68 -14.70 -8.90
C GLY A 13 -17.58 -13.60 -8.33
N LEU A 14 -17.06 -12.75 -7.44
CA LEU A 14 -17.78 -11.56 -6.97
C LEU A 14 -17.98 -10.53 -8.09
N GLY A 15 -16.99 -10.38 -8.96
CA GLY A 15 -17.05 -9.52 -10.15
C GLY A 15 -18.13 -9.99 -11.13
N ASP A 16 -18.11 -11.26 -11.50
CA ASP A 16 -19.06 -11.89 -12.42
C ASP A 16 -20.50 -11.85 -11.89
N ALA A 17 -20.67 -11.98 -10.57
CA ALA A 17 -21.97 -11.85 -9.91
C ALA A 17 -22.44 -10.40 -9.76
N GLY A 18 -21.64 -9.40 -10.14
CA GLY A 18 -21.94 -7.98 -9.94
C GLY A 18 -21.94 -7.53 -8.48
N LEU A 19 -21.34 -8.33 -7.59
CA LEU A 19 -21.30 -8.10 -6.14
C LEU A 19 -20.03 -7.35 -5.69
N LEU A 20 -18.96 -7.38 -6.49
CA LEU A 20 -17.75 -6.62 -6.20
C LEU A 20 -18.01 -5.13 -6.45
N GLN A 21 -18.02 -4.32 -5.40
CA GLN A 21 -18.29 -2.88 -5.52
C GLN A 21 -17.03 -2.02 -5.42
N ARG A 22 -16.12 -2.33 -4.49
CA ARG A 22 -14.92 -1.54 -4.19
C ARG A 22 -13.81 -2.44 -3.67
N ILE A 23 -12.56 -2.01 -3.85
CA ILE A 23 -11.38 -2.68 -3.31
C ILE A 23 -10.67 -1.70 -2.37
N PHE A 24 -10.32 -2.17 -1.18
CA PHE A 24 -9.56 -1.41 -0.20
C PHE A 24 -8.21 -2.07 0.02
N ILE A 25 -7.14 -1.29 -0.06
CA ILE A 25 -5.77 -1.73 0.22
C ILE A 25 -5.28 -0.92 1.41
N ASP A 26 -5.11 -1.59 2.54
CA ASP A 26 -4.54 -1.01 3.75
C ASP A 26 -3.01 -1.09 3.72
N GLU A 27 -2.35 -0.16 4.40
CA GLU A 27 -0.88 0.01 4.41
C GLU A 27 -0.27 -0.05 3.00
N ALA A 28 -0.90 0.65 2.06
CA ALA A 28 -0.57 0.57 0.65
C ALA A 28 0.88 1.00 0.36
N ASP A 29 1.48 1.87 1.19
CA ASP A 29 2.86 2.31 1.06
C ASP A 29 3.88 1.18 1.21
N MET A 30 3.49 0.04 1.79
CA MET A 30 4.31 -1.18 1.77
C MET A 30 4.62 -1.66 0.35
N ALA A 31 3.77 -1.34 -0.64
CA ALA A 31 4.00 -1.70 -2.03
C ALA A 31 5.23 -1.02 -2.65
N ILE A 32 5.75 0.06 -2.04
CA ILE A 32 6.99 0.72 -2.46
C ILE A 32 8.12 0.56 -1.44
N THR A 33 7.82 0.59 -0.14
CA THR A 33 8.84 0.55 0.92
C THR A 33 9.41 -0.85 1.15
N ASP A 34 8.64 -1.90 0.80
CA ASP A 34 9.01 -3.31 1.02
C ASP A 34 8.89 -4.15 -0.26
N ALA A 35 8.80 -3.49 -1.42
CA ALA A 35 8.58 -4.11 -2.72
C ALA A 35 9.67 -5.13 -3.08
N LEU A 36 10.92 -4.84 -2.70
CA LEU A 36 12.08 -5.68 -2.98
C LEU A 36 12.07 -7.00 -2.19
N TYR A 37 11.38 -7.05 -1.05
CA TYR A 37 11.30 -8.27 -0.22
C TYR A 37 9.98 -9.02 -0.36
N ARG A 38 8.89 -8.35 -0.77
CA ARG A 38 7.57 -8.99 -0.92
C ARG A 38 7.08 -8.99 -2.36
N ALA A 39 7.53 -9.98 -3.13
CA ALA A 39 7.09 -10.23 -4.50
C ALA A 39 5.55 -10.28 -4.66
N LYS A 40 4.80 -10.70 -3.63
CA LYS A 40 3.33 -10.71 -3.66
C LYS A 40 2.71 -9.31 -3.72
N LEU A 41 3.38 -8.27 -3.22
CA LEU A 41 2.85 -6.89 -3.27
C LEU A 41 2.84 -6.34 -4.70
N THR A 42 3.69 -6.85 -5.59
CA THR A 42 3.66 -6.48 -7.01
C THR A 42 2.36 -6.90 -7.71
N GLN A 43 1.64 -7.89 -7.15
CA GLN A 43 0.33 -8.33 -7.64
C GLN A 43 -0.78 -7.31 -7.39
N LEU A 44 -0.58 -6.34 -6.48
CA LEU A 44 -1.55 -5.27 -6.22
C LEU A 44 -1.78 -4.40 -7.46
N LYS A 45 -0.77 -4.22 -8.32
CA LYS A 45 -0.93 -3.58 -9.64
C LYS A 45 -2.04 -4.24 -10.46
N GLY A 46 -2.15 -5.56 -10.36
CA GLY A 46 -3.14 -6.37 -11.07
C GLY A 46 -4.58 -6.13 -10.61
N MET A 47 -4.82 -5.51 -9.44
CA MET A 47 -6.18 -5.26 -8.94
C MET A 47 -6.97 -4.28 -9.82
N THR A 48 -6.27 -3.44 -10.59
CA THR A 48 -6.86 -2.53 -11.58
C THR A 48 -7.71 -3.26 -12.63
N ARG A 49 -7.44 -4.56 -12.89
CA ARG A 49 -8.18 -5.39 -13.85
C ARG A 49 -9.65 -5.61 -13.49
N PHE A 50 -10.04 -5.41 -12.23
CA PHE A 50 -11.42 -5.60 -11.78
C PHE A 50 -12.33 -4.42 -12.12
N GLU A 51 -11.77 -3.32 -12.65
CA GLU A 51 -12.52 -2.12 -13.08
C GLU A 51 -13.49 -1.59 -12.03
N ARG A 52 -13.13 -1.73 -10.75
CA ARG A 52 -13.87 -1.20 -9.60
C ARG A 52 -13.09 -0.08 -8.94
N PRO A 53 -13.76 0.86 -8.26
CA PRO A 53 -13.09 1.86 -7.44
C PRO A 53 -12.12 1.22 -6.43
N ILE A 54 -10.88 1.69 -6.43
CA ILE A 54 -9.83 1.27 -5.51
C ILE A 54 -9.53 2.40 -4.54
N MET A 55 -9.53 2.10 -3.24
CA MET A 55 -9.08 3.00 -2.19
C MET A 55 -7.77 2.50 -1.59
N LEU A 56 -6.75 3.35 -1.63
CA LEU A 56 -5.42 3.09 -1.10
C LEU A 56 -5.26 3.86 0.21
N LEU A 57 -5.03 3.16 1.31
CA LEU A 57 -4.92 3.75 2.64
C LEU A 57 -3.46 3.66 3.12
N THR A 58 -2.95 4.75 3.68
CA THR A 58 -1.61 4.81 4.27
C THR A 58 -1.56 5.87 5.35
N ALA A 59 -0.87 5.58 6.45
CA ALA A 59 -0.61 6.55 7.51
C ALA A 59 0.82 7.12 7.47
N THR A 60 1.77 6.37 6.91
CA THR A 60 3.21 6.62 7.06
C THR A 60 3.91 7.14 5.81
N MET A 61 3.19 7.29 4.70
CA MET A 61 3.80 7.67 3.42
C MET A 61 4.37 9.11 3.41
N PRO A 62 5.71 9.27 3.29
CA PRO A 62 6.33 10.58 3.11
C PRO A 62 5.90 11.21 1.78
N VAL A 63 5.79 12.55 1.73
CA VAL A 63 5.41 13.28 0.50
C VAL A 63 6.39 13.01 -0.65
N THR A 64 7.67 12.82 -0.35
CA THR A 64 8.70 12.49 -1.34
C THR A 64 8.46 11.17 -2.06
N PHE A 65 7.68 10.26 -1.48
CA PHE A 65 7.37 8.94 -2.05
C PHE A 65 6.08 8.93 -2.87
N GLU A 66 5.29 10.01 -2.84
CA GLU A 66 3.97 10.05 -3.47
C GLU A 66 4.01 9.78 -4.99
N ARG A 67 4.99 10.37 -5.70
CA ARG A 67 5.12 10.12 -7.15
C ARG A 67 5.37 8.64 -7.44
N TRP A 68 6.32 8.05 -6.73
CA TRP A 68 6.66 6.65 -6.91
C TRP A 68 5.50 5.73 -6.51
N PHE A 69 4.81 6.04 -5.42
CA PHE A 69 3.61 5.33 -4.99
C PHE A 69 2.53 5.30 -6.08
N ARG A 70 2.25 6.45 -6.70
CA ARG A 70 1.28 6.56 -7.80
C ARG A 70 1.68 5.71 -9.01
N GLU A 71 2.94 5.75 -9.39
CA GLU A 71 3.47 4.97 -10.51
C GLU A 71 3.40 3.47 -10.21
N GLU A 72 3.79 3.06 -9.00
CA GLU A 72 3.86 1.65 -8.60
C GLU A 72 2.48 1.03 -8.39
N LEU A 73 1.45 1.79 -8.02
CA LEU A 73 0.09 1.25 -7.86
C LEU A 73 -0.85 1.61 -9.01
N LEU A 74 -0.31 2.11 -10.13
CA LEU A 74 -1.09 2.58 -11.29
C LEU A 74 -2.17 3.62 -10.89
N ALA A 75 -1.88 4.41 -9.86
CA ALA A 75 -2.77 5.39 -9.23
C ALA A 75 -2.46 6.83 -9.69
N ASN A 76 -1.96 7.00 -10.92
CA ASN A 76 -1.59 8.31 -11.47
C ASN A 76 -2.76 9.30 -11.51
N SER A 77 -3.99 8.82 -11.72
CA SER A 77 -5.21 9.62 -11.73
C SER A 77 -5.92 9.70 -10.37
N ALA A 78 -5.36 9.11 -9.30
CA ALA A 78 -6.02 9.06 -8.01
C ALA A 78 -6.09 10.45 -7.35
N GLU A 79 -7.25 10.78 -6.79
CA GLU A 79 -7.39 11.90 -5.86
C GLU A 79 -6.73 11.54 -4.53
N ILE A 80 -5.94 12.45 -3.97
CA ILE A 80 -5.29 12.25 -2.66
C ILE A 80 -5.97 13.13 -1.62
N ILE A 81 -6.45 12.47 -0.57
CA ILE A 81 -6.91 13.10 0.65
C ILE A 81 -5.82 12.84 1.70
N ARG A 82 -5.23 13.91 2.24
CA ARG A 82 -4.12 13.84 3.19
C ARG A 82 -4.42 14.70 4.40
N ASP A 83 -4.24 14.13 5.58
CA ASP A 83 -4.25 14.87 6.84
C ASP A 83 -2.83 15.12 7.36
N ARG A 84 -2.68 16.03 8.33
CA ARG A 84 -1.39 16.37 8.93
C ARG A 84 -0.87 15.21 9.77
N ALA A 85 0.39 14.82 9.56
CA ALA A 85 1.07 13.81 10.38
C ALA A 85 1.54 14.34 11.76
N THR A 86 1.25 15.60 12.08
CA THR A 86 1.71 16.24 13.33
C THR A 86 1.05 15.61 14.55
N LYS A 87 1.84 14.99 15.42
CA LYS A 87 1.39 14.45 16.70
C LYS A 87 1.61 15.47 17.81
N LEU A 88 0.60 16.32 18.06
CA LEU A 88 0.69 17.42 19.05
C LEU A 88 1.00 16.96 20.48
N ASN A 89 0.67 15.71 20.81
CA ASN A 89 0.88 15.13 22.14
C ASN A 89 2.16 14.26 22.23
N CYS A 90 3.07 14.35 21.24
CA CYS A 90 4.33 13.61 21.25
C CYS A 90 5.53 14.54 21.53
N ARG A 91 6.39 14.12 22.46
CA ARG A 91 7.71 14.72 22.67
C ARG A 91 8.76 13.81 22.03
N TYR A 92 9.59 14.38 21.16
CA TYR A 92 10.70 13.69 20.52
C TYR A 92 12.01 14.14 21.19
N GLU A 93 12.81 13.20 21.68
CA GLU A 93 14.11 13.45 22.31
C GLU A 93 15.19 12.64 21.60
N LEU A 94 16.38 13.21 21.46
CA LEU A 94 17.55 12.55 20.89
C LEU A 94 18.61 12.40 21.98
N GLU A 95 19.02 11.18 22.26
CA GLU A 95 20.10 10.88 23.20
C GLU A 95 21.27 10.25 22.45
N GLN A 96 22.47 10.78 22.66
CA GLN A 96 23.69 10.17 22.14
C GLN A 96 24.11 9.01 23.02
N VAL A 97 23.92 7.79 22.53
CA VAL A 97 24.39 6.58 23.20
C VAL A 97 25.87 6.35 22.91
N LYS A 98 26.65 5.94 23.93
CA LYS A 98 28.03 5.51 23.72
C LYS A 98 28.04 4.24 22.86
N PRO A 99 28.95 4.11 21.86
CA PRO A 99 29.08 2.88 21.10
C PRO A 99 29.30 1.69 22.04
N GLY A 100 28.57 0.59 21.81
CA GLY A 100 28.85 -0.67 22.51
C GLY A 100 30.23 -1.19 22.15
N ALA A 101 30.87 -1.96 23.04
CA ALA A 101 32.15 -2.61 22.75
C ALA A 101 31.96 -3.57 21.56
N GLY A 102 32.35 -3.13 20.36
CA GLY A 102 32.21 -3.89 19.10
C GLY A 102 31.47 -3.17 17.95
N ALA A 103 30.96 -1.95 18.16
CA ALA A 103 30.49 -1.12 17.05
C ALA A 103 31.70 -0.50 16.33
N VAL A 104 31.97 -0.96 15.10
CA VAL A 104 32.96 -0.38 14.16
C VAL A 104 32.35 0.84 13.47
#